data_AF-A0A1X7BL90-F1
#
_entry.id   AF-A0A1X7BL90-F1
#
_cell.length_a   1.000
_cell.length_b   1.000
_cell.length_c   1.000
_cell.angle_alpha   90.00
_cell.angle_beta   90.00
_cell.angle_gamma   90.00
#
_symmetry.space_group_name_H-M   'P 1'
#
loop_
_entity.id
_entity.type
_entity.pdbx_description
1 polymer ?
#
loop_
_entity_poly.entity_id
_entity_poly.type
_entity_poly.pdbx_seq_one_letter_code
_entity_poly.pdbx_strand_id
1 'polypeptide(L)'
;MKMGIFFALTLILTGAASASESGNSSGVSPALLFELNAWLDAETEYLERDRRPLIEFVGAERGEDLHGVADRSGGRTRGLYDAEIETIYLVEPWSPDNSRDISVLLHEMVHHRQSGQHWYCDQAQEWRAYQIQAQWLAEQKIADDFYWPAVLLQSSCTKRDIHPE
;
A
#
# COMPACT_ATOMS: atom_id res chain seq x y z
N MET A 1 -64.74 45.40 -1.21
CA MET A 1 -64.39 44.36 -0.22
C MET A 1 -63.82 43.16 -0.97
N LYS A 2 -62.49 42.99 -0.99
CA LYS A 2 -61.83 41.81 -1.59
C LYS A 2 -61.05 41.09 -0.49
N MET A 3 -61.46 39.87 -0.20
CA MET A 3 -60.91 38.97 0.81
C MET A 3 -59.58 38.40 0.28
N GLY A 4 -58.47 38.65 0.99
CA GLY A 4 -57.16 38.10 0.66
C GLY A 4 -56.96 36.72 1.28
N ILE A 5 -56.63 35.73 0.46
CA ILE A 5 -56.29 34.36 0.85
C ILE A 5 -54.82 34.32 1.27
N PHE A 6 -54.54 33.93 2.52
CA PHE A 6 -53.19 33.68 3.01
C PHE A 6 -52.79 32.23 2.67
N PHE A 7 -51.80 32.06 1.79
CA PHE A 7 -51.09 30.79 1.60
C PHE A 7 -49.90 30.77 2.57
N ALA A 8 -49.95 29.91 3.58
CA ALA A 8 -48.80 29.62 4.43
C ALA A 8 -47.92 28.55 3.75
N LEU A 9 -46.75 28.95 3.27
CA LEU A 9 -45.75 28.04 2.70
C LEU A 9 -44.84 27.56 3.83
N THR A 10 -45.04 26.33 4.29
CA THR A 10 -44.19 25.68 5.30
C THR A 10 -42.89 25.22 4.63
N LEU A 11 -41.78 25.87 4.94
CA LEU A 11 -40.44 25.50 4.48
C LEU A 11 -39.92 24.34 5.34
N ILE A 12 -39.84 23.14 4.78
CA ILE A 12 -39.23 21.98 5.44
C ILE A 12 -37.71 22.08 5.23
N LEU A 13 -36.97 22.44 6.29
CA LEU A 13 -35.51 22.28 6.32
C LEU A 13 -35.18 20.80 6.50
N THR A 14 -34.84 20.11 5.42
CA THR A 14 -34.13 18.83 5.47
C THR A 14 -32.67 19.10 5.82
N GLY A 15 -32.29 18.79 7.06
CA GLY A 15 -30.88 18.78 7.46
C GLY A 15 -30.14 17.67 6.71
N ALA A 16 -29.17 18.05 5.88
CA ALA A 16 -28.21 17.11 5.35
C ALA A 16 -27.30 16.66 6.51
N ALA A 17 -27.48 15.43 6.97
CA ALA A 17 -26.51 14.77 7.81
C ALA A 17 -25.25 14.54 6.96
N SER A 18 -24.23 15.37 7.17
CA SER A 18 -22.88 15.03 6.68
C SER A 18 -22.36 13.88 7.52
N ALA A 19 -22.39 12.68 6.94
CA ALA A 19 -21.56 11.58 7.41
C ALA A 19 -20.11 11.99 7.13
N SER A 20 -19.40 12.40 8.18
CA SER A 20 -17.94 12.48 8.17
C SER A 20 -17.43 11.04 8.18
N GLU A 21 -17.14 10.48 7.01
CA GLU A 21 -16.28 9.31 6.93
C GLU A 21 -14.88 9.73 7.37
N SER A 22 -14.59 9.51 8.65
CA SER A 22 -13.25 9.64 9.19
C SER A 22 -12.40 8.49 8.62
N GLY A 23 -11.77 8.72 7.47
CA GLY A 23 -10.67 7.91 7.01
C GLY A 23 -9.60 7.90 8.11
N ASN A 24 -9.42 6.76 8.76
CA ASN A 24 -8.50 6.61 9.88
C ASN A 24 -7.07 6.52 9.35
N SER A 25 -6.51 7.65 8.91
CA SER A 25 -5.15 7.79 8.38
C SER A 25 -4.06 7.84 9.48
N SER A 26 -4.35 7.38 10.70
CA SER A 26 -3.60 7.81 11.90
C SER A 26 -2.40 6.91 12.29
N GLY A 27 -1.74 6.26 11.33
CA GLY A 27 -0.52 5.47 11.60
C GLY A 27 0.76 6.00 10.93
N VAL A 28 0.67 6.47 9.67
CA VAL A 28 1.84 6.96 8.91
C VAL A 28 1.85 8.48 8.89
N SER A 29 2.90 9.11 9.44
CA SER A 29 2.99 10.56 9.45
C SER A 29 3.36 11.12 8.06
N PRO A 30 2.90 12.32 7.68
CA PRO A 30 3.34 12.98 6.45
C PRO A 30 4.86 13.20 6.37
N ALA A 31 5.52 13.39 7.52
CA ALA A 31 6.97 13.53 7.60
C ALA A 31 7.69 12.23 7.22
N LEU A 32 7.22 11.09 7.73
CA LEU A 32 7.77 9.78 7.37
C LEU A 32 7.61 9.52 5.85
N LEU A 33 6.43 9.81 5.29
CA LEU A 33 6.23 9.67 3.84
C LEU A 33 7.16 10.59 3.04
N PHE A 34 7.37 11.82 3.49
CA PHE A 34 8.31 12.73 2.84
C PHE A 34 9.74 12.19 2.87
N GLU A 35 10.19 11.70 4.02
CA GLU A 35 11.53 11.11 4.19
C GLU A 35 11.75 9.89 3.30
N LEU A 36 10.78 8.96 3.26
CA LEU A 36 10.88 7.76 2.41
C LEU A 36 10.86 8.11 0.92
N ASN A 37 10.01 9.08 0.50
CA ASN A 37 10.00 9.52 -0.90
C ASN A 37 11.33 10.17 -1.29
N ALA A 38 11.87 11.05 -0.44
CA ALA A 38 13.15 11.70 -0.69
C ALA A 38 14.31 10.69 -0.76
N TRP A 39 14.30 9.67 0.09
CA TRP A 39 15.28 8.59 0.03
C TRP A 39 15.15 7.77 -1.27
N LEU A 40 13.93 7.39 -1.66
CA LEU A 40 13.70 6.65 -2.91
C LEU A 40 14.13 7.45 -4.15
N ASP A 41 13.89 8.76 -4.18
CA ASP A 41 14.34 9.64 -5.27
C ASP A 41 15.87 9.76 -5.35
N ALA A 42 16.56 9.68 -4.20
CA ALA A 42 18.01 9.79 -4.13
C ALA A 42 18.73 8.47 -4.47
N GLU A 43 18.17 7.34 -4.04
CA GLU A 43 18.85 6.04 -4.04
C GLU A 43 18.38 5.08 -5.14
N THR A 44 17.30 5.41 -5.86
CA THR A 44 16.70 4.49 -6.83
C THR A 44 16.39 5.15 -8.17
N GLU A 45 16.18 4.32 -9.17
CA GLU A 45 15.72 4.70 -10.51
C GLU A 45 14.22 5.02 -10.58
N TYR A 46 13.47 4.80 -9.50
CA TYR A 46 12.02 4.92 -9.45
C TYR A 46 11.61 6.26 -8.83
N LEU A 47 11.22 7.21 -9.69
CA LEU A 47 10.80 8.55 -9.26
C LEU A 47 9.41 8.56 -8.62
N GLU A 48 9.14 9.55 -7.76
CA GLU A 48 7.79 9.82 -7.25
C GLU A 48 6.79 10.01 -8.41
N ARG A 49 5.58 9.45 -8.25
CA ARG A 49 4.48 9.58 -9.21
C ARG A 49 3.62 10.79 -8.87
N ASP A 50 2.96 11.37 -9.88
CA ASP A 50 2.05 12.50 -9.71
C ASP A 50 0.89 12.22 -8.73
N ARG A 51 0.41 10.97 -8.71
CA ARG A 51 -0.63 10.52 -7.78
C ARG A 51 0.02 9.78 -6.64
N ARG A 52 -0.32 10.18 -5.41
CA ARG A 52 0.12 9.48 -4.20
C ARG A 52 -0.80 8.30 -3.92
N PRO A 53 -0.26 7.18 -3.42
CA PRO A 53 -1.10 6.05 -3.05
C PRO A 53 -1.95 6.39 -1.82
N LEU A 54 -3.14 5.80 -1.74
CA LEU A 54 -3.87 5.72 -0.48
C LEU A 54 -3.17 4.73 0.46
N ILE A 55 -3.23 4.96 1.77
CA ILE A 55 -2.69 4.03 2.77
C ILE A 55 -3.80 3.63 3.72
N GLU A 56 -4.05 2.32 3.80
CA GLU A 56 -5.09 1.73 4.63
C GLU A 56 -4.50 0.68 5.58
N PHE A 57 -4.88 0.75 6.86
CA PHE A 57 -4.55 -0.27 7.84
C PHE A 57 -5.62 -1.36 7.83
N VAL A 58 -5.18 -2.62 7.80
CA VAL A 58 -6.09 -3.78 7.78
C VAL A 58 -5.72 -4.77 8.88
N GLY A 59 -6.75 -5.42 9.46
CA GLY A 59 -6.52 -6.50 10.42
C GLY A 59 -5.88 -7.74 9.78
N ALA A 60 -5.28 -8.59 10.61
CA ALA A 60 -4.56 -9.78 10.16
C ALA A 60 -5.38 -10.75 9.28
N GLU A 61 -6.67 -10.94 9.59
CA GLU A 61 -7.59 -11.79 8.79
C GLU A 61 -7.72 -11.26 7.36
N ARG A 62 -8.01 -9.97 7.21
CA ARG A 62 -8.07 -9.33 5.89
C ARG A 62 -6.72 -9.37 5.17
N GLY A 63 -5.61 -9.26 5.91
CA GLY A 63 -4.27 -9.47 5.36
C GLY A 63 -4.11 -10.85 4.71
N GLU A 64 -4.61 -11.91 5.35
CA GLU A 64 -4.63 -13.29 4.83
C GLU A 64 -5.48 -13.47 3.57
N ASP A 65 -6.58 -12.74 3.43
CA ASP A 65 -7.38 -12.76 2.20
C ASP A 65 -6.67 -12.03 1.05
N LEU A 66 -6.00 -10.92 1.34
CA LEU A 66 -5.23 -10.14 0.36
C LEU A 66 -4.05 -10.95 -0.23
N HIS A 67 -3.43 -11.80 0.59
CA HIS A 67 -2.39 -12.75 0.16
C HIS A 67 -2.84 -13.76 -0.89
N GLY A 68 -4.10 -14.20 -0.80
CA GLY A 68 -4.65 -15.31 -1.60
C GLY A 68 -4.59 -15.06 -3.11
N VAL A 69 -4.30 -13.82 -3.52
CA VAL A 69 -4.24 -13.37 -4.90
C VAL A 69 -2.79 -13.29 -5.44
N ALA A 70 -1.75 -13.19 -4.60
CA ALA A 70 -0.41 -12.81 -5.08
C ALA A 70 0.82 -13.57 -4.55
N ASP A 71 0.81 -14.24 -3.38
CA ASP A 71 2.08 -14.78 -2.86
C ASP A 71 1.95 -16.02 -1.95
N ARG A 72 2.80 -17.02 -2.20
CA ARG A 72 2.90 -18.27 -1.42
C ARG A 72 4.29 -18.46 -0.80
N SER A 73 5.04 -17.39 -0.62
CA SER A 73 6.42 -17.41 -0.08
C SER A 73 6.54 -17.78 1.40
N GLY A 74 5.45 -18.24 2.04
CA GLY A 74 5.47 -18.87 3.38
C GLY A 74 5.57 -17.91 4.56
N GLY A 75 5.63 -16.60 4.31
CA GLY A 75 5.54 -15.54 5.33
C GLY A 75 4.12 -14.98 5.48
N ARG A 76 3.85 -14.30 6.59
CA ARG A 76 2.63 -13.47 6.74
C ARG A 76 2.90 -12.09 6.12
N THR A 77 2.16 -11.73 5.07
CA THR A 77 2.03 -10.42 4.44
C THR A 77 1.86 -9.38 5.52
N ARG A 78 2.77 -8.42 5.46
CA ARG A 78 2.79 -7.25 6.32
C ARG A 78 2.32 -6.01 5.56
N GLY A 79 2.32 -6.05 4.23
CA GLY A 79 1.78 -5.01 3.37
C GLY A 79 1.54 -5.51 1.95
N LEU A 80 0.67 -4.80 1.22
CA LEU A 80 0.37 -5.10 -0.18
C LEU A 80 0.03 -3.81 -0.90
N TYR A 81 0.65 -3.59 -2.06
CA TYR A 81 0.23 -2.59 -3.02
C TYR A 81 -0.78 -3.15 -4.03
N ASP A 82 -1.96 -2.53 -4.10
CA ASP A 82 -2.96 -2.75 -5.14
C ASP A 82 -2.81 -1.69 -6.24
N ALA A 83 -2.37 -2.14 -7.41
CA ALA A 83 -2.13 -1.28 -8.56
C ALA A 83 -3.41 -0.82 -9.29
N GLU A 84 -4.55 -1.49 -9.11
CA GLU A 84 -5.81 -1.14 -9.78
C GLU A 84 -6.41 0.13 -9.15
N ILE A 85 -6.36 0.22 -7.83
CA ILE A 85 -6.93 1.32 -7.06
C ILE A 85 -5.88 2.25 -6.42
N GLU A 86 -4.59 1.99 -6.67
CA GLU A 86 -3.45 2.75 -6.15
C GLU A 86 -3.44 2.85 -4.61
N THR A 87 -3.66 1.71 -3.93
CA THR A 87 -3.75 1.63 -2.46
C THR A 87 -2.66 0.73 -1.88
N ILE A 88 -1.99 1.20 -0.84
CA ILE A 88 -1.10 0.43 0.02
C ILE A 88 -1.89 -0.03 1.24
N TYR A 89 -2.01 -1.34 1.42
CA TYR A 89 -2.53 -1.96 2.63
C TYR A 89 -1.38 -2.27 3.58
N LEU A 90 -1.48 -1.87 4.85
CA LEU A 90 -0.54 -2.23 5.92
C LEU A 90 -1.26 -3.13 6.94
N VAL A 91 -0.72 -4.31 7.19
CA VAL A 91 -1.36 -5.31 8.06
C VAL A 91 -1.00 -5.07 9.51
N GLU A 92 -2.02 -4.90 10.36
CA GLU A 92 -1.87 -4.70 11.79
C GLU A 92 -1.40 -5.97 12.52
N PRO A 93 -0.57 -5.84 13.58
CA PRO A 93 -0.02 -4.59 14.11
C PRO A 93 1.14 -4.07 13.25
N TRP A 94 1.03 -2.82 12.82
CA TRP A 94 2.08 -2.07 12.14
C TRP A 94 2.45 -0.86 13.01
N SER A 95 3.73 -0.55 13.14
CA SER A 95 4.20 0.56 13.97
C SER A 95 5.18 1.47 13.24
N PRO A 96 5.00 2.81 13.30
CA PRO A 96 5.98 3.75 12.76
C PRO A 96 7.28 3.82 13.58
N ASP A 97 7.32 3.21 14.78
CA ASP A 97 8.51 3.15 15.62
C ASP A 97 9.35 1.88 15.33
N ASN A 98 8.83 0.98 14.50
CA ASN A 98 9.51 -0.25 14.10
C ASN A 98 10.07 -0.10 12.69
N SER A 99 11.39 0.00 12.55
CA SER A 99 12.03 0.13 11.24
C SER A 99 11.72 -1.02 10.28
N ARG A 100 11.42 -2.23 10.76
CA ARG A 100 10.99 -3.32 9.86
C ARG A 100 9.61 -3.07 9.26
N ASP A 101 8.70 -2.49 10.04
CA ASP A 101 7.36 -2.11 9.57
C ASP A 101 7.47 -0.93 8.58
N ILE A 102 8.34 0.04 8.85
CA ILE A 102 8.68 1.10 7.90
C ILE A 102 9.24 0.51 6.59
N SER A 103 10.13 -0.50 6.67
CA SER A 103 10.69 -1.13 5.47
C SER A 103 9.64 -1.82 4.60
N VAL A 104 8.55 -2.32 5.20
CA VAL A 104 7.41 -2.87 4.47
C VAL A 104 6.67 -1.76 3.73
N LEU A 105 6.42 -0.61 4.38
CA LEU A 105 5.84 0.55 3.69
C LEU A 105 6.73 1.01 2.53
N LEU A 106 8.05 1.08 2.72
CA LEU A 106 9.00 1.40 1.65
C LEU A 106 8.88 0.41 0.48
N HIS A 107 8.78 -0.89 0.75
CA HIS A 107 8.59 -1.92 -0.27
C HIS A 107 7.33 -1.65 -1.10
N GLU A 108 6.18 -1.42 -0.46
CA GLU A 108 4.93 -1.14 -1.18
C GLU A 108 4.98 0.20 -1.95
N MET A 109 5.71 1.20 -1.44
CA MET A 109 5.96 2.44 -2.16
C MET A 109 6.82 2.22 -3.42
N VAL A 110 7.74 1.26 -3.41
CA VAL A 110 8.50 0.86 -4.61
C VAL A 110 7.55 0.28 -5.65
N HIS A 111 6.67 -0.66 -5.27
CA HIS A 111 5.65 -1.22 -6.19
C HIS A 111 4.76 -0.13 -6.79
N HIS A 112 4.35 0.85 -5.98
CA HIS A 112 3.62 2.02 -6.49
C HIS A 112 4.40 2.76 -7.57
N ARG A 113 5.70 3.04 -7.38
CA ARG A 113 6.54 3.74 -8.35
C ARG A 113 6.94 2.88 -9.56
N GLN A 114 6.97 1.56 -9.42
CA GLN A 114 7.18 0.61 -10.51
C GLN A 114 5.94 0.46 -11.40
N SER A 115 4.75 0.70 -10.85
CA SER A 115 3.50 0.62 -11.62
C SER A 115 3.48 1.65 -12.75
N GLY A 116 3.08 1.19 -13.95
CA GLY A 116 3.17 1.94 -15.21
C GLY A 116 4.43 1.63 -16.04
N GLN A 117 5.39 0.87 -15.49
CA GLN A 117 6.50 0.33 -16.27
C GLN A 117 6.13 -1.00 -16.92
N HIS A 118 6.86 -1.37 -17.98
CA HIS A 118 6.70 -2.66 -18.63
C HIS A 118 7.53 -3.73 -17.94
N TRP A 119 6.84 -4.78 -17.48
CA TRP A 119 7.44 -5.96 -16.89
C TRP A 119 7.16 -7.19 -17.76
N TYR A 120 8.12 -8.10 -17.83
CA TYR A 120 7.90 -9.37 -18.54
C TYR A 120 6.83 -10.23 -17.86
N CYS A 121 6.75 -10.15 -16.54
CA CYS A 121 5.65 -10.65 -15.71
C CYS A 121 5.56 -9.79 -14.44
N ASP A 122 4.43 -9.81 -13.75
CA ASP A 122 4.21 -9.00 -12.54
C ASP A 122 5.25 -9.31 -11.45
N GLN A 123 5.61 -10.59 -11.32
CA GLN A 123 6.57 -11.08 -10.33
C GLN A 123 7.98 -10.51 -10.51
N ALA A 124 8.37 -10.13 -11.73
CA ALA A 124 9.72 -9.63 -11.98
C ALA A 124 10.07 -8.36 -11.19
N GLN A 125 9.04 -7.61 -10.78
CA GLN A 125 9.12 -6.40 -9.94
C GLN A 125 9.76 -6.67 -8.58
N GLU A 126 9.43 -7.82 -7.99
CA GLU A 126 9.78 -8.20 -6.62
C GLU A 126 11.28 -8.18 -6.38
N TRP A 127 12.08 -8.61 -7.36
CA TRP A 127 13.53 -8.74 -7.18
C TRP A 127 14.15 -7.39 -6.82
N ARG A 128 13.78 -6.35 -7.57
CA ARG A 128 14.32 -5.00 -7.35
C ARG A 128 13.70 -4.37 -6.10
N ALA A 129 12.42 -4.62 -5.81
CA ALA A 129 11.76 -4.14 -4.59
C ALA A 129 12.44 -4.66 -3.32
N TYR A 130 12.72 -5.97 -3.24
CA TYR A 130 13.46 -6.55 -2.12
C TYR A 130 14.91 -6.06 -2.02
N GLN A 131 15.60 -5.85 -3.14
CA GLN A 131 16.94 -5.26 -3.12
C GLN A 131 16.95 -3.84 -2.53
N ILE A 132 15.98 -3.00 -2.91
CA ILE A 132 15.84 -1.64 -2.39
C ILE A 132 15.49 -1.68 -0.89
N GLN A 133 14.58 -2.57 -0.49
CA GLN A 133 14.24 -2.75 0.92
C GLN A 133 15.45 -3.20 1.77
N ALA A 134 16.24 -4.15 1.26
CA ALA A 134 17.45 -4.63 1.92
C ALA A 134 18.51 -3.51 2.03
N GLN A 135 18.67 -2.68 1.00
CA GLN A 135 19.57 -1.53 1.03
C GLN A 135 19.16 -0.55 2.14
N TRP A 136 17.88 -0.17 2.19
CA TRP A 136 17.38 0.74 3.22
C TRP A 136 17.58 0.17 4.63
N LEU A 137 17.27 -1.13 4.84
CA LEU A 137 17.48 -1.81 6.13
C LEU A 137 18.96 -1.79 6.55
N ALA A 138 19.88 -2.03 5.61
CA ALA A 138 21.32 -2.00 5.88
C ALA A 138 21.80 -0.60 6.31
N GLU A 139 21.25 0.48 5.75
CA GLU A 139 21.51 1.85 6.19
C GLU A 139 21.03 2.10 7.61
N GLN A 140 19.88 1.53 7.99
CA GLN A 140 19.36 1.52 9.35
C GLN A 140 20.13 0.58 10.31
N LYS A 141 21.19 -0.09 9.83
CA LYS A 141 21.98 -1.09 10.58
C LYS A 141 21.18 -2.32 11.01
N ILE A 142 20.19 -2.71 10.20
CA ILE A 142 19.33 -3.88 10.41
C ILE A 142 19.63 -4.91 9.31
N ALA A 143 19.77 -6.18 9.68
CA ALA A 143 19.86 -7.26 8.72
C ALA A 143 18.50 -7.50 8.05
N ASP A 144 18.49 -7.72 6.73
CA ASP A 144 17.26 -7.94 5.97
C ASP A 144 16.51 -9.21 6.42
N ASP A 145 17.27 -10.24 6.83
CA ASP A 145 16.75 -11.57 7.19
C ASP A 145 15.89 -12.22 6.10
N PHE A 146 16.02 -11.77 4.84
CA PHE A 146 15.30 -12.34 3.72
C PHE A 146 15.91 -13.68 3.34
N TYR A 147 15.04 -14.65 3.06
CA TYR A 147 15.47 -15.89 2.41
C TYR A 147 15.59 -15.65 0.91
N TRP A 148 16.71 -15.07 0.49
CA TRP A 148 16.99 -14.68 -0.91
C TRP A 148 16.71 -15.76 -1.97
N PRO A 149 16.91 -17.07 -1.73
CA PRO A 149 16.48 -18.09 -2.68
C PRO A 149 14.97 -18.13 -2.93
N ALA A 150 14.14 -17.89 -1.90
CA ALA A 150 12.69 -17.77 -2.10
C ALA A 150 12.34 -16.47 -2.82
N VAL A 151 12.98 -15.35 -2.47
CA VAL A 151 12.79 -14.08 -3.21
C VAL A 151 13.12 -14.27 -4.68
N LEU A 152 14.26 -14.90 -5.01
CA LEU A 152 14.64 -15.19 -6.39
C LEU A 152 13.59 -16.05 -7.11
N LEU A 153 13.09 -17.10 -6.45
CA LEU A 153 12.04 -17.94 -7.01
C LEU A 153 10.73 -17.15 -7.17
N GLN A 154 10.40 -16.29 -6.20
CA GLN A 154 9.24 -15.40 -6.17
C GLN A 154 9.30 -14.37 -7.29
N SER A 155 10.49 -13.86 -7.63
CA SER A 155 10.67 -12.91 -8.71
C SER A 155 10.81 -13.55 -10.09
N SER A 156 10.92 -14.88 -10.15
CA SER A 156 10.97 -15.59 -11.42
C SER A 156 9.60 -15.62 -12.10
N CYS A 157 9.59 -15.47 -13.42
CA CYS A 157 8.37 -15.55 -14.25
C CYS A 157 7.99 -16.99 -14.62
N THR A 158 8.61 -17.99 -13.99
CA THR A 158 8.31 -19.40 -14.26
C THR A 158 7.00 -19.79 -13.58
N LYS A 159 6.15 -20.54 -14.29
CA LYS A 159 4.96 -21.15 -13.68
C LYS A 159 5.39 -21.99 -12.48
N ARG A 160 4.85 -21.66 -11.30
CA ARG A 160 5.19 -22.34 -10.03
C ARG A 160 4.51 -23.70 -9.89
N ASP A 161 3.36 -23.89 -10.52
CA ASP A 161 2.57 -25.12 -10.46
C ASP A 161 2.72 -25.93 -11.76
N ILE A 162 3.84 -26.64 -11.88
CA ILE A 162 4.01 -27.69 -12.88
C ILE A 162 3.99 -29.02 -12.14
N HIS A 163 2.84 -29.68 -12.12
CA HIS A 163 2.71 -31.05 -11.63
C HIS A 163 2.82 -32.02 -12.82
N PRO A 164 3.57 -33.13 -12.68
CA PRO A 164 3.51 -34.19 -13.68
C PRO A 164 2.08 -34.75 -13.77
N GLU A 165 1.63 -35.02 -14.99
CA GLU A 165 0.36 -35.70 -15.27
C GLU A 165 0.38 -37.17 -14.83
#